data_AF-A0A955NJ44-F1
#
_entry.id   AF-A0A955NJ44-F1
#
_cell.length_a   1.000
_cell.length_b   1.000
_cell.length_c   1.000
_cell.angle_alpha   90.00
_cell.angle_beta   90.00
_cell.angle_gamma   90.00
#
_symmetry.space_group_name_H-M   'P 1'
#
loop_
_entity.id
_entity.type
_entity.pdbx_description
1 polymer ?
#
loop_
_entity_poly.entity_id
_entity_poly.type
_entity_poly.pdbx_seq_one_letter_code
_entity_poly.pdbx_strand_id
1 'polypeptide(L)'
;GIALVWNRFFFFFKLMWTSSYVLFAGGWSLLLLAIFYLVIDVWGWSAWAFPFVVIGMNAITIYLGQRLIDFRYTAEFLFGGLAQFMGSFEPVFLAFAVLSLKWLFLYFLFKNRIFLKA
;
A
#
# COMPACT_ATOMS: atom_id res chain seq x y z
N GLY A 1 -11.10 -23.00 11.88
CA GLY A 1 -11.29 -24.34 12.46
C GLY A 1 -10.21 -25.31 12.04
N ILE A 2 -10.17 -25.71 10.76
CA ILE A 2 -9.31 -26.79 10.24
C ILE A 2 -7.80 -26.53 10.41
N ALA A 3 -7.32 -25.30 10.24
CA ALA A 3 -5.90 -24.96 10.41
C ALA A 3 -5.39 -25.12 11.86
N LEU A 4 -6.25 -24.96 12.88
CA LEU A 4 -5.88 -25.15 14.28
C LEU A 4 -5.80 -26.64 14.67
N VAL A 5 -6.58 -27.49 13.99
CA VAL A 5 -6.51 -28.95 14.16
C VAL A 5 -5.22 -29.49 13.53
N TRP A 6 -4.82 -28.95 12.36
CA TRP A 6 -3.59 -29.31 11.68
C TRP A 6 -2.31 -28.83 12.42
N ASN A 7 -2.40 -27.72 13.17
CA ASN A 7 -1.32 -27.22 14.04
C ASN A 7 -0.86 -28.24 15.09
N ARG A 8 -1.72 -29.21 15.44
CA ARG A 8 -1.39 -30.24 16.44
C ARG A 8 -0.44 -31.32 15.91
N PHE A 9 -0.29 -31.44 14.58
CA PHE A 9 0.60 -32.39 13.91
C PHE A 9 1.80 -31.72 13.22
N PHE A 10 1.67 -30.47 12.75
CA PHE A 10 2.77 -29.69 12.18
C PHE A 10 2.83 -28.31 12.83
N PHE A 11 3.90 -28.06 13.58
CA PHE A 11 4.16 -26.79 14.26
C PHE A 11 4.25 -25.64 13.24
N PHE A 12 3.69 -24.48 13.60
CA PHE A 12 3.71 -23.27 12.76
C PHE A 12 5.14 -22.71 12.59
N PHE A 13 5.91 -23.27 11.64
CA PHE A 13 7.16 -22.69 11.18
C PHE A 13 6.94 -21.82 9.95
N LYS A 14 6.90 -20.48 10.14
CA LYS A 14 6.85 -19.49 9.04
C LYS A 14 7.99 -19.66 8.02
N LEU A 15 9.15 -20.18 8.43
CA LEU A 15 10.31 -20.34 7.56
C LEU A 15 10.19 -21.47 6.53
N MET A 16 9.33 -22.47 6.75
CA MET A 16 9.30 -23.69 5.92
C MET A 16 8.05 -23.83 5.05
N TRP A 17 7.25 -22.76 4.87
CA TRP A 17 6.08 -22.78 3.97
C TRP A 17 5.16 -24.00 4.19
N THR A 18 4.97 -24.35 5.46
CA THR A 18 4.32 -25.60 5.85
C THR A 18 2.83 -25.56 5.48
N SER A 19 2.23 -26.66 5.01
CA SER A 19 0.86 -26.67 4.47
C SER A 19 -0.20 -26.12 5.44
N SER A 20 0.02 -26.27 6.75
CA SER A 20 -0.80 -25.65 7.81
C SER A 20 -0.76 -24.12 7.78
N TYR A 21 0.42 -23.54 7.55
CA TYR A 21 0.61 -22.10 7.44
C TYR A 21 -0.04 -21.54 6.17
N VAL A 22 0.07 -22.25 5.04
CA VAL A 22 -0.58 -21.87 3.78
C VAL A 22 -2.11 -21.90 3.92
N LEU A 23 -2.69 -22.92 4.55
CA LEU A 23 -4.13 -22.98 4.82
C LEU A 23 -4.59 -21.88 5.77
N PHE A 24 -3.81 -21.56 6.81
CA PHE A 24 -4.14 -20.48 7.74
C PHE A 24 -4.08 -19.09 7.07
N ALA A 25 -2.99 -18.80 6.35
CA ALA A 25 -2.80 -17.54 5.63
C ALA A 25 -3.81 -17.40 4.47
N GLY A 26 -4.08 -18.49 3.75
CA GLY A 26 -5.07 -18.54 2.68
C GLY A 26 -6.49 -18.31 3.20
N GLY A 27 -6.86 -18.91 4.33
CA GLY A 27 -8.15 -18.67 4.98
C GLY A 27 -8.34 -17.21 5.39
N TRP A 28 -7.30 -16.59 5.95
CA TRP A 28 -7.32 -15.15 6.27
C TRP A 28 -7.41 -14.27 5.02
N SER A 29 -6.71 -14.65 3.94
CA SER A 29 -6.74 -13.92 2.66
C SER A 29 -8.12 -13.97 2.01
N LEU A 30 -8.79 -15.14 2.02
CA LEU A 30 -10.15 -15.30 1.50
C LEU A 30 -11.19 -14.54 2.32
N LEU A 31 -11.05 -14.52 3.66
CA LEU A 31 -11.92 -13.71 4.51
C LEU A 31 -11.79 -12.22 4.20
N LEU A 32 -10.56 -11.74 4.06
CA LEU A 32 -10.27 -10.34 3.77
C LEU A 32 -10.79 -9.96 2.37
N LEU A 33 -10.64 -10.86 1.38
CA LEU A 33 -11.24 -10.72 0.05
C LEU A 33 -12.78 -10.62 0.12
N ALA A 34 -13.43 -11.51 0.87
CA ALA A 34 -14.88 -11.49 1.03
C ALA A 34 -15.40 -10.20 1.68
N ILE A 35 -14.67 -9.67 2.66
CA ILE A 35 -14.98 -8.39 3.30
C ILE A 35 -14.88 -7.24 2.28
N PHE A 36 -13.79 -7.16 1.52
CA PHE A 36 -13.63 -6.12 0.51
C PHE A 36 -14.67 -6.20 -0.60
N TYR A 37 -15.00 -7.42 -1.06
CA TYR A 37 -16.08 -7.63 -2.02
C TYR A 37 -17.42 -7.11 -1.49
N LEU A 38 -17.75 -7.42 -0.24
CA LEU A 38 -18.99 -6.94 0.36
C LEU A 38 -19.00 -5.41 0.50
N VAL A 39 -17.92 -4.80 0.97
CA VAL A 39 -17.84 -3.34 1.17
C VAL A 39 -17.88 -2.57 -0.15
N ILE A 40 -17.18 -3.05 -1.19
CA ILE A 40 -17.02 -2.33 -2.45
C ILE A 40 -18.18 -2.64 -3.41
N ASP A 41 -18.48 -3.92 -3.63
CA ASP A 41 -19.44 -4.34 -4.66
C ASP A 41 -20.88 -4.41 -4.14
N VAL A 42 -21.09 -4.84 -2.89
CA VAL A 42 -22.46 -4.98 -2.32
C VAL A 42 -22.94 -3.68 -1.68
N TRP A 43 -22.09 -3.03 -0.87
CA TRP A 43 -22.43 -1.75 -0.23
C TRP A 43 -22.11 -0.51 -1.07
N GLY A 44 -21.40 -0.67 -2.19
CA GLY A 44 -21.10 0.42 -3.12
C GLY A 44 -20.12 1.47 -2.57
N TRP A 45 -19.46 1.21 -1.43
CA TRP A 45 -18.50 2.14 -0.83
C TRP A 45 -17.14 1.98 -1.49
N SER A 46 -16.99 2.53 -2.70
CA SER A 46 -15.74 2.46 -3.48
C SER A 46 -14.87 3.71 -3.39
N ALA A 47 -15.40 4.82 -2.88
CA ALA A 47 -14.69 6.11 -2.86
C ALA A 47 -13.39 6.09 -2.04
N TRP A 48 -13.35 5.37 -0.93
CA TRP A 48 -12.14 5.22 -0.10
C TRP A 48 -11.08 4.33 -0.74
N ALA A 49 -11.46 3.46 -1.68
CA ALA A 49 -10.55 2.59 -2.41
C ALA A 49 -9.83 3.33 -3.56
N PHE A 50 -10.37 4.47 -4.03
CA PHE A 50 -9.80 5.26 -5.12
C PHE A 50 -8.29 5.58 -4.97
N PRO A 51 -7.79 6.12 -3.83
CA PRO A 51 -6.36 6.38 -3.69
C PRO A 51 -5.51 5.12 -3.80
N PHE A 52 -5.98 3.98 -3.30
CA PHE A 52 -5.28 2.70 -3.40
C PHE A 52 -5.28 2.19 -4.85
N VAL A 53 -6.37 2.36 -5.58
CA VAL A 53 -6.51 2.01 -6.98
C VAL A 53 -5.54 2.80 -7.86
N VAL A 54 -5.37 4.10 -7.61
CA VAL A 54 -4.40 4.95 -8.33
C VAL A 54 -2.96 4.45 -8.15
N ILE A 55 -2.59 4.07 -6.93
CA ILE A 55 -1.26 3.52 -6.61
C ILE A 55 -1.10 2.14 -7.24
N GLY A 56 -2.10 1.26 -7.09
CA GLY A 56 -2.06 -0.11 -7.60
C GLY A 56 -1.93 -0.18 -9.12
N MET A 57 -2.66 0.66 -9.86
CA MET A 57 -2.58 0.69 -11.32
C MET A 57 -1.23 1.20 -11.86
N ASN A 58 -0.47 1.95 -11.05
CA ASN A 58 0.82 2.54 -11.44
C ASN A 58 1.98 2.04 -10.56
N ALA A 59 1.87 0.82 -10.03
CA ALA A 59 2.86 0.24 -9.11
C ALA A 59 4.26 0.14 -9.73
N ILE A 60 4.36 -0.22 -11.01
CA ILE A 60 5.64 -0.27 -11.74
C ILE A 60 6.23 1.13 -11.87
N THR A 61 5.41 2.13 -12.20
CA THR A 61 5.89 3.50 -12.38
C THR A 61 6.40 4.09 -11.09
N ILE A 62 5.75 3.85 -9.94
CA ILE A 62 6.28 4.34 -8.66
C ILE A 62 7.57 3.61 -8.27
N TYR A 63 7.69 2.31 -8.57
CA TYR A 63 8.91 1.55 -8.29
C TYR A 63 10.11 2.11 -9.07
N LEU A 64 9.94 2.36 -10.37
CA LEU A 64 10.98 2.95 -11.21
C LEU A 64 11.19 4.43 -10.91
N GLY A 65 10.10 5.18 -10.75
CA GLY A 65 10.11 6.62 -10.49
C GLY A 65 10.82 6.99 -9.20
N GLN A 66 10.74 6.15 -8.16
CA GLN A 66 11.49 6.36 -6.91
C GLN A 66 13.01 6.27 -7.09
N ARG A 67 13.51 5.61 -8.15
CA ARG A 67 14.93 5.59 -8.49
C ARG A 67 15.35 6.76 -9.38
N LEU A 68 14.42 7.31 -10.15
CA LEU A 68 14.68 8.42 -11.08
C LEU A 68 14.48 9.79 -10.42
N ILE A 69 13.56 9.88 -9.45
CA ILE A 69 13.15 11.12 -8.79
C ILE A 69 13.30 10.96 -7.28
N ASP A 70 14.14 11.79 -6.68
CA ASP A 70 14.22 11.91 -5.22
C ASP A 70 13.03 12.72 -4.67
N PHE A 71 11.92 12.01 -4.43
CA PHE A 71 10.72 12.58 -3.84
C PHE A 71 10.98 13.17 -2.44
N ARG A 72 11.96 12.62 -1.70
CA ARG A 72 12.35 13.13 -0.39
C ARG A 72 13.00 14.50 -0.50
N TYR A 73 14.00 14.63 -1.38
CA TYR A 73 14.65 15.92 -1.65
C TYR A 73 13.64 16.96 -2.14
N THR A 74 12.74 16.56 -3.04
CA THR A 74 11.71 17.48 -3.58
C THR A 74 10.74 17.95 -2.49
N ALA A 75 10.34 17.07 -1.57
CA ALA A 75 9.49 17.43 -0.45
C ALA A 75 10.22 18.30 0.58
N GLU A 76 11.48 18.01 0.89
CA GLU A 76 12.32 18.84 1.77
C GLU A 76 12.57 20.23 1.17
N PHE A 77 12.77 20.33 -0.16
CA PHE A 77 12.93 21.61 -0.84
C PHE A 77 11.64 22.45 -0.82
N LEU A 78 10.49 21.85 -1.09
CA LEU A 78 9.20 22.58 -1.14
C LEU A 78 8.62 22.88 0.24
N PHE A 79 8.73 21.93 1.17
CA PHE A 79 8.04 21.95 2.47
C PHE A 79 9.00 22.00 3.66
N GLY A 80 10.32 21.90 3.48
CA GLY A 80 11.28 21.91 4.59
C GLY A 80 11.26 23.20 5.39
N GLY A 81 11.12 24.35 4.73
CA GLY A 81 10.96 25.64 5.41
C GLY A 81 9.70 25.71 6.30
N LEU A 82 8.60 25.07 5.87
CA LEU A 82 7.36 24.97 6.64
C LEU A 82 7.44 23.89 7.72
N ALA A 83 8.18 22.80 7.47
CA ALA A 83 8.36 21.70 8.40
C ALA A 83 9.18 22.13 9.62
N GLN A 84 10.14 23.05 9.44
CA GLN A 84 10.92 23.63 10.55
C GLN A 84 10.06 24.43 11.54
N PHE A 85 8.96 25.04 11.09
CA PHE A 85 8.00 25.70 12.00
C PHE A 85 7.24 24.71 12.90
N MET A 86 7.19 23.43 12.53
CA MET A 86 6.47 22.39 13.27
C MET A 86 7.31 21.73 14.37
N GLY A 87 8.60 22.09 14.49
CA GLY A 87 9.50 21.60 15.54
C GLY A 87 9.53 20.08 15.62
N SER A 88 9.06 19.50 16.73
CA SER A 88 9.06 18.04 16.96
C SER A 88 8.20 17.23 15.99
N PHE A 89 7.25 17.85 15.28
CA PHE A 89 6.42 17.17 14.27
C PHE A 89 6.99 17.24 12.84
N GLU A 90 8.15 17.86 12.66
CA GLU A 90 8.87 17.95 11.38
C GLU A 90 8.97 16.60 10.62
N PRO A 91 9.45 15.49 11.22
CA PRO A 91 9.64 14.25 10.46
C PRO A 91 8.31 13.63 10.02
N VAL A 92 7.25 13.80 10.83
CA VAL A 92 5.91 13.30 10.49
C VAL A 92 5.34 14.14 9.35
N PHE A 93 5.46 15.45 9.42
CA PHE A 93 5.00 16.36 8.38
C PHE A 93 5.72 16.12 7.05
N LEU A 94 7.06 15.96 7.09
CA LEU A 94 7.84 15.62 5.90
C LEU A 94 7.44 14.26 5.33
N ALA A 95 7.20 13.25 6.16
CA ALA A 95 6.71 11.95 5.69
C ALA A 95 5.37 12.08 4.96
N PHE A 96 4.42 12.86 5.51
CA PHE A 96 3.15 13.16 4.85
C PHE A 96 3.33 13.95 3.56
N ALA A 97 4.25 14.92 3.53
CA ALA A 97 4.55 15.70 2.34
C ALA A 97 5.11 14.81 1.22
N VAL A 98 6.05 13.92 1.53
CA VAL A 98 6.60 12.94 0.58
C VAL A 98 5.52 12.01 0.06
N LEU A 99 4.67 11.46 0.94
CA LEU A 99 3.57 10.58 0.55
C LEU A 99 2.58 11.30 -0.36
N SER A 100 2.23 12.54 -0.02
CA SER A 100 1.33 13.37 -0.83
C SER A 100 1.92 13.69 -2.20
N LEU A 101 3.22 14.01 -2.26
CA LEU A 101 3.93 14.28 -3.51
C LEU A 101 3.97 13.04 -4.41
N LYS A 102 4.29 11.87 -3.84
CA LYS A 102 4.24 10.58 -4.56
C LYS A 102 2.84 10.28 -5.07
N TRP A 103 1.81 10.50 -4.25
CA TRP A 103 0.43 10.27 -4.63
C TRP A 103 -0.01 11.22 -5.75
N LEU A 104 0.33 12.50 -5.66
CA LEU A 104 0.01 13.52 -6.67
C LEU A 104 0.70 13.21 -8.00
N PHE A 105 1.96 12.75 -7.96
CA PHE A 105 2.69 12.28 -9.14
C PHE A 105 1.98 11.07 -9.79
N LEU A 106 1.56 10.08 -8.99
CA LEU A 106 0.81 8.93 -9.50
C LEU A 106 -0.57 9.30 -10.02
N TYR A 107 -1.24 10.24 -9.36
CA TYR A 107 -2.54 10.75 -9.79
C TYR A 107 -2.42 11.50 -11.12
N PHE A 108 -1.38 12.31 -11.30
CA PHE A 108 -1.10 12.97 -12.57
C PHE A 108 -0.91 11.95 -13.70
N LEU A 109 -0.15 10.89 -13.43
CA LEU A 109 0.07 9.80 -14.39
C LEU A 109 -1.23 9.04 -14.71
N PHE A 110 -2.03 8.76 -13.68
CA PHE A 110 -3.32 8.11 -13.78
C PHE A 110 -4.31 8.93 -14.63
N LYS A 111 -4.37 10.24 -14.41
CA LYS A 111 -5.20 11.17 -15.19
C LYS A 111 -4.81 11.18 -16.66
N ASN A 112 -3.51 11.09 -16.96
CA ASN A 112 -2.99 11.05 -18.32
C ASN A 112 -3.04 9.66 -18.98
N ARG A 113 -3.56 8.63 -18.28
CA ARG A 113 -3.67 7.24 -18.76
C ARG A 113 -2.32 6.63 -19.20
N ILE A 114 -1.20 7.11 -18.68
CA ILE A 114 0.13 6.61 -19.02
C ILE A 114 0.45 5.44 -18.09
N PHE A 115 0.12 4.23 -18.52
CA PHE A 115 0.46 3.02 -17.78
C PHE A 115 1.69 2.39 -18.38
N LEU A 116 2.79 2.35 -17.63
CA LEU A 116 3.97 1.57 -18.00
C LEU A 116 3.60 0.09 -17.87
N LYS A 117 3.38 -0.56 -19.01
CA LYS A 117 3.32 -2.02 -19.10
C LYS A 117 4.75 -2.53 -19.29
N ALA A 118 5.20 -3.37 -18.36
CA ALA A 118 6.42 -4.16 -18.53
C ALA A 118 6.11 -5.40 -19.37
#